data_AF-A0A0M3ATC5-F1
#
_entry.id   AF-A0A0M3ATC5-F1
#
_cell.length_a   1.000
_cell.length_b   1.000
_cell.length_c   1.000
_cell.angle_alpha   90.00
_cell.angle_beta   90.00
_cell.angle_gamma   90.00
#
_symmetry.space_group_name_H-M   'P 1'
#
loop_
_entity.id
_entity.type
_entity.pdbx_description
1 polymer ?
#
loop_
_entity_poly.entity_id
_entity_poly.type
_entity_poly.pdbx_seq_one_letter_code
_entity_poly.pdbx_strand_id
1 'polypeptide(L)'
;MPRRKDIWRCGIVAQPIPAIVAAGGIGGPVTWLEEEPDFQFLADPFGWRDGEGRLHLFAEHYDYRIRHGTIERLLFDDALALIDRRPCMIEPWHLSYPQVFAGEGAMWMLPEAHRSGGLTLYRDHGGLVDWRAECRIALDCVPVDASVMRHEGRWWLFYSPATSKLTKMAHLHVAWADRLCGPWTAHPGNPVRIDRRSARPGGTPMPIGGRIMLPVQDCAATYGGSIRPLWIDRLDEGRFVAEAGEALAMPEEAGSYREGMHTLTACGDVTLFDVKRIDRSLRGLMLDVRRGLGGYS
;
A
#
# COMPACT_ATOMS: atom_id res chain seq x y z
N MET A 1 23.25 12.59 -13.24
CA MET A 1 23.11 12.19 -11.82
C MET A 1 22.91 10.68 -11.77
N PRO A 2 23.57 9.94 -10.85
CA PRO A 2 23.28 8.52 -10.68
C PRO A 2 21.78 8.33 -10.40
N ARG A 3 21.14 7.38 -11.08
CA ARG A 3 19.73 7.07 -10.86
C ARG A 3 19.59 6.41 -9.48
N ARG A 4 19.14 7.24 -8.53
CA ARG A 4 18.71 6.87 -7.19
C ARG A 4 17.73 5.70 -7.26
N LYS A 5 17.93 4.68 -6.43
CA LYS A 5 17.01 3.54 -6.29
C LYS A 5 16.48 3.53 -4.88
N ASP A 6 15.17 3.58 -4.74
CA ASP A 6 14.50 3.44 -3.46
C ASP A 6 14.52 1.95 -3.09
N ILE A 7 15.15 1.61 -1.97
CA ILE A 7 15.18 0.27 -1.40
C ILE A 7 14.32 0.30 -0.15
N TRP A 8 13.21 -0.43 -0.19
CA TRP A 8 12.23 -0.53 0.88
C TRP A 8 12.53 -1.71 1.79
N ARG A 9 12.05 -1.61 3.03
CA ARG A 9 12.10 -2.67 4.02
C ARG A 9 10.83 -2.62 4.87
N CYS A 10 10.13 -3.74 4.94
CA CYS A 10 8.92 -3.87 5.75
C CYS A 10 9.24 -4.17 7.23
N GLY A 11 8.38 -3.68 8.11
CA GLY A 11 8.40 -3.93 9.54
C GLY A 11 7.00 -4.22 10.09
N ILE A 12 6.97 -4.95 11.19
CA ILE A 12 5.76 -5.29 11.96
C ILE A 12 5.96 -4.70 13.36
N VAL A 13 4.98 -3.93 13.84
CA VAL A 13 4.98 -3.42 15.21
C VAL A 13 3.72 -3.90 15.93
N ALA A 14 3.88 -4.35 17.18
CA ALA A 14 2.78 -4.72 18.08
C ALA A 14 2.11 -3.47 18.67
N GLN A 15 1.67 -2.58 17.78
CA GLN A 15 1.00 -1.34 18.10
C GLN A 15 -0.10 -1.12 17.06
N PRO A 16 -1.39 -1.02 17.45
CA PRO A 16 -2.46 -0.78 16.50
C PRO A 16 -2.41 0.67 15.99
N ILE A 17 -2.87 0.90 14.76
CA ILE A 17 -2.84 2.23 14.11
C ILE A 17 -3.40 3.37 14.99
N PRO A 18 -4.53 3.24 15.72
CA PRO A 18 -5.00 4.31 16.60
C PRO A 18 -3.97 4.77 17.63
N ALA A 19 -3.16 3.85 18.17
CA ALA A 19 -2.10 4.18 19.12
C ALA A 19 -0.91 4.86 18.43
N ILE A 20 -0.54 4.42 17.21
CA ILE A 20 0.52 5.06 16.40
C ILE A 20 0.15 6.50 16.08
N VAL A 21 -1.08 6.71 15.60
CA VAL A 21 -1.57 8.04 15.20
C VAL A 21 -1.68 8.96 16.41
N ALA A 22 -2.17 8.46 17.56
CA ALA A 22 -2.24 9.26 18.78
C ALA A 22 -0.86 9.63 19.34
N ALA A 23 0.14 8.76 19.19
CA ALA A 23 1.52 9.01 19.59
C ALA A 23 2.30 9.87 18.59
N GLY A 24 1.80 10.05 17.36
CA GLY A 24 2.48 10.79 16.29
C GLY A 24 3.63 10.02 15.64
N GLY A 25 3.67 8.69 15.78
CA GLY A 25 4.76 7.86 15.24
C GLY A 25 4.69 6.42 15.71
N ILE A 26 5.48 5.57 15.06
CA ILE A 26 5.64 4.17 15.47
C ILE A 26 6.53 4.13 16.71
N GLY A 27 6.00 3.59 17.80
CA GLY A 27 6.70 3.41 19.07
C GLY A 27 6.82 1.94 19.44
N GLY A 28 7.91 1.58 20.12
CA GLY A 28 8.16 0.22 20.57
C GLY A 28 8.94 -0.64 19.57
N PRO A 29 9.24 -1.89 19.94
CA PRO A 29 10.11 -2.78 19.19
C PRO A 29 9.50 -3.18 17.85
N VAL A 30 10.31 -3.13 16.80
CA VAL A 30 9.89 -3.53 15.45
C VAL A 30 10.46 -4.91 15.12
N THR A 31 9.58 -5.81 14.66
CA THR A 31 9.99 -7.04 13.97
C THR A 31 10.23 -6.72 12.51
N TRP A 32 11.51 -6.56 12.14
CA TRP A 32 11.90 -6.26 10.77
C TRP A 32 11.95 -7.51 9.91
N LEU A 33 11.43 -7.43 8.68
CA LEU A 33 11.70 -8.46 7.68
C LEU A 33 13.19 -8.44 7.31
N GLU A 34 13.69 -9.59 6.85
CA GLU A 34 15.06 -9.72 6.36
C GLU A 34 15.31 -8.81 5.14
N GLU A 35 16.56 -8.38 4.96
CA GLU A 35 16.90 -7.60 3.77
C GLU A 35 16.91 -8.49 2.54
N GLU A 36 16.32 -7.99 1.46
CA GLU A 36 16.39 -8.65 0.16
C GLU A 36 17.79 -8.52 -0.45
N PRO A 37 18.17 -9.41 -1.40
CA PRO A 37 19.43 -9.27 -2.11
C PRO A 37 19.52 -7.94 -2.86
N ASP A 38 20.76 -7.51 -3.16
CA ASP A 38 21.03 -6.24 -3.85
C ASP A 38 20.03 -5.94 -4.99
N PHE A 39 19.46 -4.73 -4.92
CA PHE A 39 18.49 -4.20 -5.90
C PHE A 39 17.15 -4.94 -5.96
N GLN A 40 16.80 -5.68 -4.92
CA GLN A 40 15.46 -6.14 -4.64
C GLN A 40 14.92 -5.48 -3.36
N PHE A 41 13.60 -5.48 -3.18
CA PHE A 41 12.97 -5.07 -1.94
C PHE A 41 11.60 -5.72 -1.76
N LEU A 42 11.14 -5.72 -0.51
CA LEU A 42 9.73 -5.87 -0.14
C LEU A 42 9.16 -4.49 0.24
N ALA A 43 7.98 -4.16 -0.28
CA ALA A 43 7.26 -2.91 0.00
C ALA A 43 5.75 -3.14 0.11
N ASP A 44 5.01 -2.10 0.50
CA ASP A 44 3.55 -2.09 0.59
C ASP A 44 2.96 -3.27 1.37
N PRO A 45 3.35 -3.50 2.64
CA PRO A 45 2.87 -4.66 3.37
C PRO A 45 1.39 -4.51 3.74
N PHE A 46 0.58 -5.53 3.44
CA PHE A 46 -0.80 -5.71 3.90
C PHE A 46 -0.95 -7.03 4.62
N GLY A 47 -1.89 -7.13 5.58
CA GLY A 47 -1.96 -8.26 6.48
C GLY A 47 -3.35 -8.84 6.65
N TRP A 48 -3.42 -10.15 6.86
CA TRP A 48 -4.61 -10.84 7.34
C TRP A 48 -4.25 -11.85 8.43
N ARG A 49 -5.01 -11.87 9.53
CA ARG A 49 -4.92 -12.93 10.54
C ARG A 49 -5.91 -14.03 10.24
N ASP A 50 -5.44 -15.28 10.20
CA ASP A 50 -6.33 -16.42 10.02
C ASP A 50 -6.98 -16.85 11.35
N GLY A 51 -7.85 -17.87 11.29
CA GLY A 51 -8.57 -18.37 12.46
C GLY A 51 -7.69 -19.03 13.53
N GLU A 52 -6.42 -19.31 13.21
CA GLU A 52 -5.42 -19.85 14.15
C GLU A 52 -4.55 -18.75 14.76
N GLY A 53 -4.75 -17.48 14.40
CA GLY A 53 -3.98 -16.33 14.90
C GLY A 53 -2.76 -15.95 14.04
N ARG A 54 -2.38 -16.82 13.10
CA ARG A 54 -1.21 -16.61 12.24
C ARG A 54 -1.37 -15.38 11.35
N LEU A 55 -0.28 -14.65 11.17
CA LEU A 55 -0.25 -13.46 10.32
C LEU A 55 0.19 -13.83 8.90
N HIS A 56 -0.70 -13.62 7.93
CA HIS A 56 -0.38 -13.64 6.51
C HIS A 56 -0.08 -12.21 6.07
N LEU A 57 1.19 -11.93 5.77
CA LEU A 57 1.65 -10.66 5.23
C LEU A 57 1.83 -10.78 3.72
N PHE A 58 1.27 -9.83 2.97
CA PHE A 58 1.38 -9.71 1.52
C PHE A 58 2.20 -8.46 1.21
N ALA A 59 3.21 -8.58 0.35
CA ALA A 59 4.08 -7.46 0.00
C ALA A 59 4.45 -7.50 -1.49
N GLU A 60 4.68 -6.31 -2.06
CA GLU A 60 5.34 -6.18 -3.36
C GLU A 60 6.78 -6.68 -3.23
N HIS A 61 7.13 -7.72 -3.97
CA HIS A 61 8.50 -8.06 -4.28
C HIS A 61 8.88 -7.43 -5.61
N TYR A 62 9.89 -6.56 -5.60
CA TYR A 62 10.36 -5.87 -6.79
C TYR A 62 11.83 -6.12 -7.06
N ASP A 63 12.17 -6.39 -8.32
CA ASP A 63 13.54 -6.49 -8.80
C ASP A 63 13.88 -5.38 -9.81
N TYR A 64 14.82 -4.49 -9.46
CA TYR A 64 15.27 -3.41 -10.35
C TYR A 64 15.94 -3.89 -11.65
N ARG A 65 16.44 -5.13 -11.70
CA ARG A 65 17.08 -5.71 -12.89
C ARG A 65 16.06 -5.88 -14.00
N ILE A 66 14.91 -6.49 -13.69
CA ILE A 66 13.82 -6.75 -14.64
C ILE A 66 12.69 -5.71 -14.57
N ARG A 67 12.66 -4.85 -13.54
CA ARG A 67 11.65 -3.80 -13.29
C ARG A 67 10.22 -4.35 -13.20
N HIS A 68 10.08 -5.44 -12.49
CA HIS A 68 8.82 -6.15 -12.34
C HIS A 68 8.53 -6.39 -10.86
N GLY A 69 7.33 -6.01 -10.46
CA GLY A 69 6.76 -6.25 -9.14
C GLY A 69 5.80 -7.44 -9.18
N THR A 70 5.97 -8.37 -8.24
CA THR A 70 5.07 -9.49 -7.98
C THR A 70 4.60 -9.43 -6.52
N ILE A 71 3.57 -10.18 -6.15
CA ILE A 71 3.13 -10.22 -4.75
C ILE A 71 3.61 -11.52 -4.12
N GLU A 72 4.32 -11.39 -3.01
CA GLU A 72 4.70 -12.50 -2.14
C GLU A 72 3.85 -12.53 -0.88
N ARG A 73 3.59 -13.74 -0.38
CA ARG A 73 3.00 -13.99 0.92
C ARG A 73 4.07 -14.51 1.88
N LEU A 74 4.15 -13.91 3.05
CA LEU A 74 4.95 -14.31 4.19
C LEU A 74 4.00 -14.70 5.33
N LEU A 75 4.09 -15.94 5.81
CA LEU A 75 3.29 -16.47 6.90
C LEU A 75 4.11 -16.47 8.18
N PHE A 76 3.60 -15.82 9.22
CA PHE A 76 4.21 -15.78 10.54
C PHE A 76 3.35 -16.49 11.57
N ASP A 77 3.99 -17.09 12.59
CA ASP A 77 3.30 -17.59 13.77
C ASP A 77 2.94 -16.45 14.75
N ASP A 78 2.34 -16.82 15.88
CA ASP A 78 1.94 -15.87 16.93
C ASP A 78 3.14 -15.13 17.56
N ALA A 79 4.35 -15.70 17.49
CA ALA A 79 5.58 -15.08 17.96
C ALA A 79 6.25 -14.21 16.90
N LEU A 80 5.58 -14.00 15.74
CA LEU A 80 6.10 -13.30 14.57
C LEU A 80 7.37 -13.96 13.98
N ALA A 81 7.53 -15.28 14.16
CA ALA A 81 8.55 -16.04 13.45
C ALA A 81 8.03 -16.46 12.07
N LEU A 82 8.87 -16.29 11.04
CA LEU A 82 8.52 -16.64 9.67
C LEU A 82 8.42 -18.17 9.51
N ILE A 83 7.26 -18.67 9.09
CA ILE A 83 6.98 -20.09 8.86
C ILE A 83 7.10 -20.45 7.37
N ASP A 84 6.58 -19.59 6.50
CA ASP A 84 6.53 -19.83 5.05
C ASP A 84 6.64 -18.53 4.27
N ARG A 85 7.28 -18.57 3.10
CA ARG A 85 7.36 -17.46 2.16
C ARG A 85 7.22 -18.00 0.75
N ARG A 86 6.32 -17.42 -0.05
CA ARG A 86 6.14 -17.81 -1.46
C ARG A 86 5.50 -16.71 -2.30
N PRO A 87 5.71 -16.68 -3.62
CA PRO A 87 4.88 -15.89 -4.53
C PRO A 87 3.42 -16.32 -4.43
N CYS A 88 2.50 -15.36 -4.39
CA CYS A 88 1.05 -15.62 -4.44
C CYS A 88 0.35 -14.93 -5.61
N MET A 89 0.96 -13.93 -6.24
CA MET A 89 0.47 -13.37 -7.51
C MET A 89 1.62 -12.98 -8.43
N ILE A 90 1.56 -13.48 -9.67
CA ILE A 90 2.49 -13.15 -10.75
C ILE A 90 1.65 -12.86 -11.98
N GLU A 91 1.84 -11.68 -12.56
CA GLU A 91 1.16 -11.25 -13.78
C GLU A 91 2.19 -10.71 -14.79
N PRO A 92 1.85 -10.62 -16.10
CA PRO A 92 2.73 -10.00 -17.10
C PRO A 92 2.99 -8.49 -16.86
N TRP A 93 2.17 -7.87 -16.01
CA TRP A 93 2.35 -6.49 -15.56
C TRP A 93 2.85 -6.44 -14.11
N HIS A 94 3.25 -5.23 -13.69
CA HIS A 94 3.69 -4.97 -12.33
C HIS A 94 2.51 -4.96 -11.37
N LEU A 95 2.67 -5.64 -10.24
CA LEU A 95 1.75 -5.63 -9.10
C LEU A 95 2.44 -4.98 -7.89
N SER A 96 1.71 -4.12 -7.17
CA SER A 96 2.10 -3.48 -5.92
C SER A 96 0.87 -3.28 -5.03
N TYR A 97 1.02 -2.69 -3.83
CA TYR A 97 -0.10 -2.30 -2.97
C TYR A 97 -1.21 -3.38 -2.79
N PRO A 98 -0.87 -4.62 -2.35
CA PRO A 98 -1.78 -5.77 -2.36
C PRO A 98 -2.78 -5.75 -1.19
N GLN A 99 -3.72 -4.81 -1.18
CA GLN A 99 -4.69 -4.75 -0.08
C GLN A 99 -5.51 -6.03 0.02
N VAL A 100 -5.43 -6.72 1.16
CA VAL A 100 -6.23 -7.92 1.48
C VAL A 100 -7.32 -7.57 2.48
N PHE A 101 -8.55 -8.02 2.23
CA PHE A 101 -9.70 -7.76 3.10
C PHE A 101 -10.82 -8.79 2.93
N ALA A 102 -11.66 -8.94 3.95
CA ALA A 102 -12.90 -9.70 3.88
C ALA A 102 -14.06 -8.83 3.42
N GLY A 103 -14.96 -9.39 2.61
CA GLY A 103 -16.17 -8.71 2.16
C GLY A 103 -17.09 -9.67 1.41
N GLU A 104 -18.41 -9.46 1.48
CA GLU A 104 -19.39 -10.21 0.67
C GLU A 104 -19.22 -11.75 0.74
N GLY A 105 -18.81 -12.27 1.90
CA GLY A 105 -18.62 -13.71 2.14
C GLY A 105 -17.36 -14.33 1.53
N ALA A 106 -16.38 -13.52 1.12
CA ALA A 106 -15.11 -14.00 0.58
C ALA A 106 -13.93 -13.16 1.08
N MET A 107 -12.73 -13.70 0.83
CA MET A 107 -11.47 -13.00 0.97
C MET A 107 -11.06 -12.43 -0.39
N TRP A 108 -10.60 -11.18 -0.38
CA TRP A 108 -10.27 -10.42 -1.57
C TRP A 108 -8.86 -9.84 -1.50
N MET A 109 -8.23 -9.71 -2.66
CA MET A 109 -7.02 -8.90 -2.86
C MET A 109 -7.27 -7.86 -3.95
N LEU A 110 -6.85 -6.63 -3.68
CA LEU A 110 -6.97 -5.49 -4.59
C LEU A 110 -5.59 -4.85 -4.82
N PRO A 111 -4.73 -5.45 -5.65
CA PRO A 111 -3.41 -4.91 -5.93
C PRO A 111 -3.48 -3.70 -6.86
N GLU A 112 -2.53 -2.77 -6.72
CA GLU A 112 -2.25 -1.79 -7.77
C GLU A 112 -1.69 -2.52 -9.00
N ALA A 113 -2.32 -2.30 -10.15
CA ALA A 113 -1.90 -2.88 -11.42
C ALA A 113 -1.98 -1.84 -12.55
N HIS A 114 -1.45 -0.63 -12.36
CA HIS A 114 -1.59 0.49 -13.31
C HIS A 114 -1.25 0.10 -14.76
N ARG A 115 -0.22 -0.73 -14.98
CA ARG A 115 0.20 -1.17 -16.33
C ARG A 115 -0.77 -2.15 -17.00
N SER A 116 -1.73 -2.72 -16.26
CA SER A 116 -2.85 -3.53 -16.80
C SER A 116 -3.97 -2.66 -17.40
N GLY A 117 -3.89 -1.33 -17.25
CA GLY A 117 -4.89 -0.38 -17.75
C GLY A 117 -6.16 -0.27 -16.90
N GLY A 118 -6.16 -0.72 -15.65
CA GLY A 118 -7.32 -0.61 -14.75
C GLY A 118 -7.12 -1.33 -13.42
N LEU A 119 -8.22 -1.55 -12.69
CA LEU A 119 -8.23 -2.18 -11.37
C LEU A 119 -9.01 -3.48 -11.43
N THR A 120 -8.41 -4.56 -10.96
CA THR A 120 -9.02 -5.89 -10.93
C THR A 120 -9.07 -6.37 -9.49
N LEU A 121 -10.25 -6.84 -9.07
CA LEU A 121 -10.46 -7.47 -7.78
C LEU A 121 -10.22 -8.97 -7.93
N TYR A 122 -9.40 -9.53 -7.04
CA TYR A 122 -9.07 -10.95 -7.03
C TYR A 122 -9.70 -11.63 -5.82
N ARG A 123 -10.29 -12.80 -6.03
CA ARG A 123 -10.88 -13.64 -4.99
C ARG A 123 -9.89 -14.70 -4.55
N ASP A 124 -9.84 -14.97 -3.25
CA ASP A 124 -9.14 -16.16 -2.74
C ASP A 124 -9.91 -17.43 -3.09
N HIS A 125 -9.21 -18.42 -3.59
CA HIS A 125 -9.70 -19.77 -3.87
C HIS A 125 -9.03 -20.84 -3.00
N GLY A 126 -8.17 -20.45 -2.06
CA GLY A 126 -7.64 -21.36 -1.06
C GLY A 126 -6.38 -20.85 -0.39
N GLY A 127 -6.40 -20.86 0.95
CA GLY A 127 -5.22 -20.68 1.80
C GLY A 127 -4.54 -19.31 1.65
N LEU A 128 -5.23 -18.33 1.06
CA LEU A 128 -4.70 -16.99 0.75
C LEU A 128 -3.46 -17.03 -0.16
N VAL A 129 -3.36 -18.07 -1.00
CA VAL A 129 -2.25 -18.27 -1.95
C VAL A 129 -2.72 -18.45 -3.40
N ASP A 130 -4.01 -18.74 -3.63
CA ASP A 130 -4.62 -18.88 -4.95
C ASP A 130 -5.59 -17.72 -5.17
N TRP A 131 -5.10 -16.64 -5.77
CA TRP A 131 -5.88 -15.44 -6.08
C TRP A 131 -6.30 -15.44 -7.55
N ARG A 132 -7.60 -15.39 -7.82
CA ARG A 132 -8.13 -15.39 -9.20
C ARG A 132 -8.91 -14.13 -9.48
N ALA A 133 -8.70 -13.56 -10.67
CA ALA A 133 -9.43 -12.36 -11.09
C ALA A 133 -10.94 -12.65 -11.11
N GLU A 134 -11.71 -11.89 -10.33
CA GLU A 134 -13.16 -12.04 -10.24
C GLU A 134 -13.85 -10.99 -11.12
N CYS A 135 -13.49 -9.71 -10.93
CA CYS A 135 -14.14 -8.63 -11.64
C CYS A 135 -13.22 -7.42 -11.80
N ARG A 136 -13.43 -6.68 -12.90
CA ARG A 136 -12.76 -5.41 -13.14
C ARG A 136 -13.59 -4.28 -12.56
N ILE A 137 -12.99 -3.45 -11.73
CA ILE A 137 -13.60 -2.26 -11.16
C ILE A 137 -13.46 -1.14 -12.20
N ALA A 138 -14.58 -0.82 -12.86
CA ALA A 138 -14.65 0.26 -13.82
C ALA A 138 -14.78 1.61 -13.11
N LEU A 139 -13.81 2.50 -13.35
CA LEU A 139 -13.75 3.86 -12.79
C LEU A 139 -13.57 4.88 -13.91
N ASP A 140 -13.57 6.15 -13.52
CA ASP A 140 -13.31 7.31 -14.40
C ASP A 140 -11.90 7.34 -14.98
N CYS A 141 -10.94 6.67 -14.31
CA CYS A 141 -9.56 6.56 -14.75
C CYS A 141 -8.88 5.32 -14.14
N VAL A 142 -7.65 5.03 -14.57
CA VAL A 142 -6.84 3.98 -13.93
C VAL A 142 -6.42 4.46 -12.54
N PRO A 143 -6.80 3.75 -11.45
CA PRO A 143 -6.42 4.13 -10.10
C PRO A 143 -5.01 3.64 -9.76
N VAL A 144 -4.37 4.35 -8.85
CA VAL A 144 -3.06 4.02 -8.25
C VAL A 144 -3.22 4.04 -6.73
N ASP A 145 -2.57 3.10 -6.05
CA ASP A 145 -2.62 2.87 -4.60
C ASP A 145 -4.06 2.89 -4.08
N ALA A 146 -4.92 2.04 -4.65
CA ALA A 146 -6.34 2.06 -4.32
C ALA A 146 -6.60 1.39 -2.97
N SER A 147 -7.15 2.11 -2.01
CA SER A 147 -7.56 1.57 -0.70
C SER A 147 -9.07 1.48 -0.59
N VAL A 148 -9.61 0.32 -0.24
CA VAL A 148 -11.04 0.04 -0.08
C VAL A 148 -11.43 -0.13 1.39
N MET A 149 -12.65 0.29 1.74
CA MET A 149 -13.29 -0.05 3.02
C MET A 149 -14.81 -0.14 2.88
N ARG A 150 -15.45 -0.87 3.79
CA ARG A 150 -16.89 -0.77 4.01
C ARG A 150 -17.17 0.29 5.09
N HIS A 151 -18.02 1.25 4.79
CA HIS A 151 -18.47 2.27 5.73
C HIS A 151 -19.93 2.63 5.47
N GLU A 152 -20.73 2.70 6.53
CA GLU A 152 -22.16 3.06 6.48
C GLU A 152 -22.95 2.31 5.38
N GLY A 153 -22.74 0.99 5.32
CA GLY A 153 -23.47 0.14 4.37
C GLY A 153 -23.03 0.29 2.91
N ARG A 154 -21.86 0.90 2.63
CA ARG A 154 -21.30 1.04 1.27
C ARG A 154 -19.82 0.71 1.20
N TRP A 155 -19.37 0.27 0.03
CA TRP A 155 -17.95 0.20 -0.28
C TRP A 155 -17.47 1.56 -0.76
N TRP A 156 -16.35 1.98 -0.21
CA TRP A 156 -15.65 3.22 -0.57
C TRP A 156 -14.26 2.87 -1.07
N LEU A 157 -13.84 3.54 -2.12
CA LEU A 157 -12.52 3.38 -2.73
C LEU A 157 -11.83 4.74 -2.78
N PHE A 158 -10.63 4.81 -2.20
CA PHE A 158 -9.75 5.97 -2.20
C PHE A 158 -8.58 5.67 -3.14
N TYR A 159 -8.29 6.56 -4.09
CA TYR A 159 -7.23 6.29 -5.07
C TYR A 159 -6.64 7.56 -5.65
N SER A 160 -5.41 7.47 -6.15
CA SER A 160 -4.84 8.53 -6.99
C SER A 160 -5.08 8.26 -8.48
N PRO A 161 -5.55 9.25 -9.26
CA PRO A 161 -5.81 9.07 -10.68
C PRO A 161 -4.52 9.07 -11.51
N ALA A 162 -4.33 8.05 -12.36
CA ALA A 162 -3.14 7.88 -13.19
C ALA A 162 -3.08 8.75 -14.47
N THR A 163 -3.82 9.86 -14.53
CA THR A 163 -3.92 10.71 -15.74
C THR A 163 -2.62 11.46 -16.06
N SER A 164 -1.77 11.73 -15.05
CA SER A 164 -0.45 12.30 -15.21
C SER A 164 0.47 11.90 -14.04
N LYS A 165 1.77 12.19 -14.13
CA LYS A 165 2.69 12.01 -12.97
C LYS A 165 2.29 12.89 -11.78
N LEU A 166 1.81 14.11 -12.03
CA LEU A 166 1.42 15.05 -10.98
C LEU A 166 0.19 14.53 -10.22
N THR A 167 -0.83 14.09 -10.96
CA THR A 167 -2.09 13.63 -10.38
C THR A 167 -1.90 12.35 -9.55
N LYS A 168 -1.01 11.44 -9.99
CA LYS A 168 -0.62 10.25 -9.21
C LYS A 168 -0.06 10.56 -7.82
N MET A 169 0.50 11.75 -7.62
CA MET A 169 1.16 12.13 -6.35
C MET A 169 0.34 13.15 -5.55
N ALA A 170 -0.58 13.87 -6.19
CA ALA A 170 -1.18 15.06 -5.61
C ALA A 170 -2.72 15.01 -5.55
N HIS A 171 -3.37 14.09 -6.26
CA HIS A 171 -4.84 14.05 -6.32
C HIS A 171 -5.37 12.83 -5.56
N LEU A 172 -6.42 13.05 -4.78
CA LEU A 172 -7.24 12.00 -4.19
C LEU A 172 -8.60 12.00 -4.90
N HIS A 173 -8.95 10.86 -5.47
CA HIS A 173 -10.29 10.57 -5.95
C HIS A 173 -10.95 9.59 -4.99
N VAL A 174 -12.28 9.67 -4.93
CA VAL A 174 -13.14 8.77 -4.18
C VAL A 174 -14.17 8.17 -5.14
N ALA A 175 -14.50 6.91 -4.96
CA ALA A 175 -15.64 6.26 -5.59
C ALA A 175 -16.37 5.40 -4.55
N TRP A 176 -17.64 5.07 -4.83
CA TRP A 176 -18.45 4.22 -3.97
C TRP A 176 -19.26 3.20 -4.77
N ALA A 177 -19.63 2.11 -4.11
CA ALA A 177 -20.49 1.07 -4.68
C ALA A 177 -21.28 0.35 -3.58
N ASP A 178 -22.45 -0.18 -3.94
CA ASP A 178 -23.20 -1.06 -3.04
C ASP A 178 -22.56 -2.45 -2.93
N ARG A 179 -21.94 -2.91 -4.03
CA ARG A 179 -21.26 -4.21 -4.15
C ARG A 179 -19.83 -4.08 -4.67
N LEU A 180 -18.94 -4.99 -4.28
CA LEU A 180 -17.51 -4.95 -4.66
C LEU A 180 -17.29 -4.99 -6.18
N CYS A 181 -18.05 -5.82 -6.89
CA CYS A 181 -18.00 -5.87 -8.36
C CYS A 181 -18.82 -4.77 -9.06
N GLY A 182 -19.31 -3.80 -8.29
CA GLY A 182 -19.96 -2.60 -8.79
C GLY A 182 -21.47 -2.75 -9.07
N PRO A 183 -22.04 -1.77 -9.81
CA PRO A 183 -21.34 -0.65 -10.45
C PRO A 183 -20.68 0.29 -9.43
N TRP A 184 -19.55 0.89 -9.82
CA TRP A 184 -18.87 1.91 -9.03
C TRP A 184 -19.22 3.30 -9.55
N THR A 185 -19.47 4.23 -8.65
CA THR A 185 -19.79 5.63 -8.93
C THR A 185 -18.69 6.53 -8.40
N ALA A 186 -18.05 7.28 -9.30
CA ALA A 186 -17.07 8.28 -8.91
C ALA A 186 -17.75 9.41 -8.12
N HIS A 187 -17.11 9.85 -7.04
CA HIS A 187 -17.63 10.94 -6.22
C HIS A 187 -17.65 12.24 -7.04
N PRO A 188 -18.75 13.02 -7.05
CA PRO A 188 -18.92 14.19 -7.91
C PRO A 188 -17.93 15.32 -7.58
N GLY A 189 -17.38 15.33 -6.37
CA GLY A 189 -16.33 16.25 -5.94
C GLY A 189 -14.91 15.86 -6.34
N ASN A 190 -14.70 14.83 -7.17
CA ASN A 190 -13.36 14.42 -7.60
C ASN A 190 -12.66 15.50 -8.47
N PRO A 191 -11.36 15.78 -8.25
CA PRO A 191 -10.54 15.30 -7.13
C PRO A 191 -10.99 15.94 -5.81
N VAL A 192 -11.27 15.11 -4.80
CA VAL A 192 -11.74 15.59 -3.49
C VAL A 192 -10.64 16.26 -2.68
N ARG A 193 -9.37 16.04 -3.07
CA ARG A 193 -8.20 16.70 -2.50
C ARG A 193 -7.10 16.87 -3.55
N ILE A 194 -6.44 18.03 -3.54
CA ILE A 194 -5.24 18.32 -4.34
C ILE A 194 -4.13 18.80 -3.39
N ASP A 195 -3.28 17.88 -2.93
CA ASP A 195 -2.13 18.18 -2.06
C ASP A 195 -1.11 17.03 -2.09
N ARG A 196 0.13 17.34 -2.51
CA ARG A 196 1.24 16.37 -2.54
C ARG A 196 1.60 15.80 -1.17
N ARG A 197 1.20 16.44 -0.07
CA ARG A 197 1.49 15.99 1.29
C ARG A 197 0.50 14.96 1.80
N SER A 198 -0.67 14.82 1.18
CA SER A 198 -1.81 14.22 1.87
C SER A 198 -2.93 13.71 0.95
N ALA A 199 -2.63 13.45 -0.31
CA ALA A 199 -3.63 12.98 -1.28
C ALA A 199 -3.43 11.52 -1.73
N ARG A 200 -2.19 11.06 -1.87
CA ARG A 200 -1.91 9.69 -2.34
C ARG A 200 -2.15 8.69 -1.21
N PRO A 201 -3.02 7.67 -1.36
CA PRO A 201 -3.24 6.70 -0.29
C PRO A 201 -1.95 5.96 0.08
N GLY A 202 -1.84 5.59 1.35
CA GLY A 202 -0.65 4.99 1.94
C GLY A 202 -0.99 3.93 2.98
N GLY A 203 -2.17 3.32 2.91
CA GLY A 203 -2.47 2.09 3.63
C GLY A 203 -3.96 1.88 3.91
N THR A 204 -4.28 1.34 5.07
CA THR A 204 -5.65 0.90 5.40
C THR A 204 -6.49 2.05 5.98
N PRO A 205 -7.57 2.51 5.31
CA PRO A 205 -8.53 3.42 5.92
C PRO A 205 -9.33 2.71 7.01
N MET A 206 -9.57 3.39 8.14
CA MET A 206 -10.31 2.80 9.26
C MET A 206 -11.03 3.84 10.13
N PRO A 207 -12.13 3.45 10.80
CA PRO A 207 -12.81 4.33 11.76
C PRO A 207 -11.97 4.48 13.05
N ILE A 208 -11.78 5.72 13.48
CA ILE A 208 -11.10 6.07 14.74
C ILE A 208 -11.85 7.27 15.36
N GLY A 209 -12.38 7.11 16.58
CA GLY A 209 -13.02 8.20 17.31
C GLY A 209 -14.21 8.85 16.58
N GLY A 210 -14.98 8.07 15.81
CA GLY A 210 -16.13 8.57 15.05
C GLY A 210 -15.79 9.26 13.71
N ARG A 211 -14.51 9.35 13.35
CA ARG A 211 -14.03 9.82 12.03
C ARG A 211 -13.42 8.65 11.27
N ILE A 212 -13.22 8.79 9.97
CA ILE A 212 -12.37 7.86 9.21
C ILE A 212 -10.96 8.46 9.16
N MET A 213 -9.95 7.64 9.44
CA MET A 213 -8.55 7.98 9.21
C MET A 213 -8.06 7.18 8.01
N LEU A 214 -7.59 7.87 6.98
CA LEU A 214 -6.91 7.28 5.82
C LEU A 214 -5.41 7.63 5.92
N PRO A 215 -4.51 6.63 6.02
CA PRO A 215 -3.08 6.87 5.84
C PRO A 215 -2.82 7.39 4.43
N VAL A 216 -2.11 8.50 4.30
CA VAL A 216 -1.73 9.11 3.02
C VAL A 216 -0.24 9.42 3.00
N GLN A 217 0.38 9.32 1.83
CA GLN A 217 1.80 9.58 1.64
C GLN A 217 2.07 11.09 1.62
N ASP A 218 3.06 11.53 2.39
CA ASP A 218 3.69 12.85 2.21
C ASP A 218 4.76 12.76 1.11
N CYS A 219 4.37 13.21 -0.08
CA CYS A 219 5.22 13.23 -1.26
C CYS A 219 5.83 14.62 -1.54
N ALA A 220 5.92 15.52 -0.55
CA ALA A 220 6.45 16.87 -0.76
C ALA A 220 7.95 16.87 -1.08
N ALA A 221 8.76 16.16 -0.29
CA ALA A 221 10.22 16.13 -0.43
C ALA A 221 10.71 15.03 -1.38
N THR A 222 10.14 13.84 -1.26
CA THR A 222 10.47 12.64 -2.06
C THR A 222 9.22 11.77 -2.19
N TYR A 223 9.20 10.83 -3.14
CA TYR A 223 8.12 9.85 -3.23
C TYR A 223 8.02 9.06 -1.92
N GLY A 224 6.85 9.02 -1.26
CA GLY A 224 6.72 8.28 -0.01
C GLY A 224 7.64 8.77 1.11
N GLY A 225 7.74 10.09 1.31
CA GLY A 225 8.67 10.68 2.28
C GLY A 225 8.27 10.45 3.74
N SER A 226 6.98 10.35 4.01
CA SER A 226 6.41 9.90 5.28
C SER A 226 4.93 9.57 5.11
N ILE A 227 4.27 9.15 6.18
CA ILE A 227 2.82 8.99 6.25
C ILE A 227 2.20 10.12 7.07
N ARG A 228 1.05 10.63 6.63
CA ARG A 228 0.14 11.49 7.40
C ARG A 228 -1.19 10.79 7.60
N PRO A 229 -1.88 10.99 8.73
CA PRO A 229 -3.28 10.64 8.86
C PRO A 229 -4.14 11.71 8.16
N LEU A 230 -4.92 11.33 7.15
CA LEU A 230 -5.99 12.16 6.60
C LEU A 230 -7.28 11.82 7.34
N TRP A 231 -7.76 12.76 8.15
CA TRP A 231 -8.98 12.63 8.92
C TRP A 231 -10.18 13.09 8.11
N ILE A 232 -11.05 12.16 7.75
CA ILE A 232 -12.27 12.43 6.98
C ILE A 232 -13.42 12.62 7.96
N ASP A 233 -13.90 13.86 8.04
CA ASP A 233 -15.01 14.31 8.89
C ASP A 233 -16.38 14.00 8.30
N ARG A 234 -16.45 13.99 6.96
CA ARG A 234 -17.68 13.71 6.23
C ARG A 234 -17.36 12.95 4.97
N LEU A 235 -18.02 11.82 4.80
CA LEU A 235 -17.95 10.96 3.63
C LEU A 235 -19.37 10.50 3.26
N ASP A 236 -19.96 11.15 2.27
CA ASP A 236 -21.22 10.72 1.67
C ASP A 236 -21.15 10.83 0.14
N GLU A 237 -22.21 10.41 -0.55
CA GLU A 237 -22.22 10.32 -2.02
C GLU A 237 -21.99 11.67 -2.72
N GLY A 238 -22.25 12.79 -2.03
CA GLY A 238 -22.15 14.13 -2.58
C GLY A 238 -21.13 15.03 -1.89
N ARG A 239 -20.62 14.65 -0.71
CA ARG A 239 -19.73 15.51 0.09
C ARG A 239 -18.59 14.73 0.74
N PHE A 240 -17.40 15.30 0.56
CA PHE A 240 -16.15 14.89 1.19
C PHE A 240 -15.56 16.07 1.96
N VAL A 241 -15.26 15.90 3.24
CA VAL A 241 -14.55 16.90 4.07
C VAL A 241 -13.47 16.17 4.85
N ALA A 242 -12.23 16.65 4.74
CA ALA A 242 -11.11 16.05 5.45
C ALA A 242 -10.02 17.06 5.80
N GLU A 243 -9.32 16.78 6.89
CA GLU A 243 -8.17 17.52 7.38
C GLU A 243 -6.95 16.60 7.51
N ALA A 244 -5.79 17.04 7.02
CA ALA A 244 -4.56 16.27 7.16
C ALA A 244 -3.90 16.59 8.51
N GLY A 245 -3.56 15.55 9.26
CA GLY A 245 -2.73 15.68 10.46
C GLY A 245 -1.25 15.82 10.14
N GLU A 246 -0.45 15.81 11.21
CA GLU A 246 1.00 15.87 11.09
C GLU A 246 1.60 14.58 10.53
N ALA A 247 2.78 14.72 9.92
CA ALA A 247 3.56 13.56 9.47
C ALA A 247 3.99 12.72 10.66
N LEU A 248 3.77 11.41 10.56
CA LEU A 248 4.25 10.45 11.55
C LEU A 248 5.78 10.48 11.58
N ALA A 249 6.34 10.47 12.79
CA ALA A 249 7.76 10.34 12.99
C ALA A 249 8.25 8.98 12.48
N MET A 250 9.44 8.97 11.86
CA MET A 250 10.11 7.74 11.47
C MET A 250 10.45 6.90 12.72
N PRO A 251 10.30 5.56 12.67
CA PRO A 251 10.73 4.70 13.77
C PRO A 251 12.21 4.93 14.10
N GLU A 252 12.55 4.99 15.39
CA GLU A 252 13.96 5.12 15.82
C GLU A 252 14.82 3.93 15.37
N GLU A 253 14.21 2.75 15.29
CA GLU A 253 14.87 1.52 14.88
C GLU A 253 15.11 1.41 13.36
N ALA A 254 14.61 2.35 12.56
CA ALA A 254 14.72 2.29 11.09
C ALA A 254 16.19 2.39 10.58
N GLY A 255 17.14 2.79 11.43
CA GLY A 255 18.57 2.77 11.11
C GLY A 255 18.89 3.61 9.87
N SER A 256 19.40 2.97 8.81
CA SER A 256 19.70 3.63 7.53
C SER A 256 18.47 3.87 6.65
N TYR A 257 17.33 3.24 6.94
CA TYR A 257 16.07 3.39 6.21
C TYR A 257 15.25 4.57 6.74
N ARG A 258 15.83 5.78 6.68
CA ARG A 258 15.19 7.00 7.20
C ARG A 258 14.82 8.01 6.11
N GLU A 259 14.85 7.57 4.85
CA GLU A 259 14.63 8.44 3.69
C GLU A 259 13.19 8.40 3.18
N GLY A 260 12.31 7.63 3.82
CA GLY A 260 10.87 7.61 3.56
C GLY A 260 10.14 6.45 4.24
N MET A 261 8.82 6.51 4.23
CA MET A 261 7.85 5.54 4.74
C MET A 261 6.57 5.80 3.96
N HIS A 262 6.03 4.80 3.23
CA HIS A 262 4.91 5.05 2.31
C HIS A 262 3.70 4.15 2.49
N THR A 263 3.81 3.14 3.35
CA THR A 263 2.68 2.26 3.66
C THR A 263 2.54 2.06 5.18
N LEU A 264 1.31 2.16 5.68
CA LEU A 264 0.89 1.93 7.06
C LEU A 264 -0.46 1.20 7.07
N THR A 265 -0.47 -0.11 7.36
CA THR A 265 -1.67 -0.96 7.22
C THR A 265 -2.04 -1.64 8.53
N ALA A 266 -3.34 -1.78 8.75
CA ALA A 266 -3.87 -2.39 9.97
C ALA A 266 -3.96 -3.92 9.82
N CYS A 267 -3.57 -4.65 10.86
CA CYS A 267 -3.85 -6.09 10.96
C CYS A 267 -4.19 -6.46 12.42
N GLY A 268 -5.34 -5.99 12.88
CA GLY A 268 -5.78 -6.21 14.26
C GLY A 268 -4.95 -5.42 15.27
N ASP A 269 -4.21 -6.12 16.11
CA ASP A 269 -3.35 -5.59 17.17
C ASP A 269 -1.96 -5.16 16.69
N VAL A 270 -1.56 -5.59 15.49
CA VAL A 270 -0.30 -5.19 14.85
C VAL A 270 -0.55 -4.19 13.72
N THR A 271 0.48 -3.41 13.43
CA THR A 271 0.55 -2.55 12.25
C THR A 271 1.71 -2.99 11.39
N LEU A 272 1.49 -3.05 10.08
CA LEU A 272 2.54 -3.30 9.10
C LEU A 272 2.90 -1.99 8.43
N PHE A 273 4.18 -1.80 8.16
CA PHE A 273 4.67 -0.59 7.53
C PHE A 273 5.96 -0.87 6.77
N ASP A 274 6.42 0.09 6.00
CA ASP A 274 7.73 0.04 5.37
C ASP A 274 8.51 1.34 5.55
N VAL A 275 9.81 1.24 5.30
CA VAL A 275 10.73 2.37 5.33
C VAL A 275 11.72 2.24 4.19
N LYS A 276 12.25 3.36 3.68
CA LYS A 276 13.25 3.32 2.60
C LYS A 276 14.60 3.93 2.96
N ARG A 277 15.61 3.41 2.28
CA ARG A 277 16.87 4.09 1.99
C ARG A 277 17.01 4.31 0.50
N ILE A 278 17.86 5.26 0.10
CA ILE A 278 18.14 5.52 -1.31
C ILE A 278 19.55 5.01 -1.64
N ASP A 279 19.61 3.94 -2.44
CA ASP A 279 20.87 3.46 -3.00
C ASP A 279 21.43 4.47 -4.01
N ARG A 280 22.68 4.87 -3.76
CA ARG A 280 23.46 5.82 -4.55
C ARG A 280 24.74 5.16 -5.10
N SER A 281 24.81 3.83 -5.11
CA SER A 281 26.02 3.07 -5.42
C SER A 281 26.37 3.11 -6.92
N LEU A 282 27.66 2.95 -7.24
CA LEU A 282 28.12 2.77 -8.62
C LEU A 282 27.59 1.47 -9.23
N ARG A 283 27.35 0.43 -8.42
CA ARG A 283 26.72 -0.82 -8.86
C ARG A 283 25.31 -0.56 -9.38
N GLY A 284 24.54 0.27 -8.68
CA GLY A 284 23.21 0.71 -9.13
C GLY A 284 23.26 1.42 -10.47
N LEU A 285 24.29 2.23 -10.74
CA LEU A 285 24.49 2.87 -12.04
C LEU A 285 24.81 1.84 -13.14
N MET A 286 25.71 0.90 -12.86
CA MET A 286 26.11 -0.14 -13.82
C MET A 286 24.94 -1.06 -14.20
N LEU A 287 24.02 -1.33 -13.25
CA LEU A 287 22.79 -2.05 -13.52
C LEU A 287 21.93 -1.35 -14.58
N ASP A 288 21.79 -0.02 -14.51
CA ASP A 288 21.04 0.75 -15.51
C ASP A 288 21.68 0.68 -16.90
N VAL A 289 23.02 0.68 -16.98
CA VAL A 289 23.77 0.51 -18.24
C VAL A 289 23.57 -0.89 -18.80
N ARG A 290 23.78 -1.93 -18.00
CA ARG A 290 23.65 -3.33 -18.44
C ARG A 290 22.25 -3.63 -18.97
N ARG A 291 21.20 -3.07 -18.35
CA ARG A 291 19.83 -3.21 -18.86
C ARG A 291 19.60 -2.46 -20.17
N GLY A 292 20.18 -1.27 -20.33
CA GLY A 292 20.13 -0.53 -21.60
C GLY A 292 20.78 -1.29 -22.77
N LEU A 293 21.71 -2.20 -22.47
CA LEU A 293 22.38 -3.06 -23.43
C LEU A 293 21.69 -4.44 -23.61
N GLY A 294 20.51 -4.65 -23.05
CA GLY A 294 19.77 -5.93 -23.17
C GLY A 294 20.28 -7.06 -22.25
N GLY A 295 21.13 -6.78 -21.25
CA GLY A 295 21.73 -7.83 -20.41
C GLY A 295 20.80 -8.52 -19.41
N TYR A 296 19.48 -8.28 -19.49
CA TYR A 296 18.42 -8.88 -18.65
C TYR A 296 17.15 -9.21 -19.46
N SER A 297 17.24 -9.23 -20.80
CA SER A 297 16.16 -9.70 -21.68
C SER A 297 16.08 -11.22 -21.73
#